data_AF-A0A1Y4BRV9-F1
#
_entry.id   AF-A0A1Y4BRV9-F1
#
_cell.length_a   1.000
_cell.length_b   1.000
_cell.length_c   1.000
_cell.angle_alpha   90.00
_cell.angle_beta   90.00
_cell.angle_gamma   90.00
#
_symmetry.space_group_name_H-M   'P 1'
#
loop_
_entity.id
_entity.type
_entity.pdbx_description
1 polymer ?
#
loop_
_entity_poly.entity_id
_entity_poly.type
_entity_poly.pdbx_seq_one_letter_code
_entity_poly.pdbx_strand_id
1 'polypeptide(L)'
;MSMYHCNTPCPSNEQLAQRIQDGDPQAAPLLLSQNEGYLTMLATSYCEQFSQDFLVDDLKQEGALALLDAARRFDPSMGTKLLTYATSAIETAMRDCAAQGSFSLSLPLGRYRQLRQVAFLYATHEQEGAEEDLLTAIQEKLEVSVKVAKRLLEEYHTVFQIEALGERVFDLGCGGDPARAYDRFVRRTLLLQRMEEVLSPRELNLVRCYLGIGQPNEQGMTFQELAIRLNYNGPSGAEKAYKAAIRKVRKQLNGGAYGRWLSIQKAIRKARADAEADSGYYVPPQTTWLDEKELAEQFLCEVASLIHVHEIFSDALGQKTE
;
A
#
# COMPACT_ATOMS: atom_id res chain seq x y z
N MET A 1 17.71 36.86 31.02
CA MET A 1 16.62 36.50 31.96
C MET A 1 15.56 37.59 31.88
N SER A 2 14.60 37.44 30.96
CA SER A 2 13.49 38.38 30.82
C SER A 2 12.42 38.03 31.86
N MET A 3 12.20 38.93 32.81
CA MET A 3 11.14 38.81 33.81
C MET A 3 9.79 38.85 33.10
N TYR A 4 8.99 37.78 33.22
CA TYR A 4 7.57 37.82 32.89
C TYR A 4 6.90 38.76 33.89
N HIS A 5 6.47 39.94 33.44
CA HIS A 5 5.62 40.82 34.22
C HIS A 5 4.20 40.23 34.29
N CYS A 6 3.88 39.58 35.40
CA CYS A 6 2.62 38.87 35.64
C CYS A 6 1.39 39.80 35.84
N ASN A 7 1.53 41.11 35.62
CA ASN A 7 0.53 42.12 36.02
C ASN A 7 -0.12 42.88 34.85
N THR A 8 0.17 42.52 33.61
CA THR A 8 -0.55 43.08 32.45
C THR A 8 -1.84 42.28 32.24
N PRO A 9 -3.04 42.89 32.32
CA PRO A 9 -4.28 42.19 32.02
C PRO A 9 -4.20 41.64 30.59
N CYS A 10 -4.34 40.31 30.46
CA CYS A 10 -4.30 39.66 29.16
C CYS A 10 -5.55 40.12 28.38
N PRO A 11 -5.39 40.72 27.18
CA PRO A 11 -6.53 41.19 26.41
C PRO A 11 -7.43 40.01 26.03
N SER A 12 -8.75 40.22 26.00
CA SER A 12 -9.69 39.20 25.56
C SER A 12 -9.59 38.96 24.06
N ASN A 13 -10.10 37.81 23.60
CA ASN A 13 -10.17 37.49 22.18
C ASN A 13 -10.90 38.58 21.36
N GLU A 14 -11.97 39.16 21.92
CA GLU A 14 -12.74 40.23 21.28
C GLU A 14 -11.90 41.52 21.16
N GLN A 15 -11.14 41.88 22.20
CA GLN A 15 -10.24 43.03 22.17
C GLN A 15 -9.10 42.81 21.16
N LEU A 16 -8.60 41.58 21.04
CA LEU A 16 -7.58 41.23 20.06
C LEU A 16 -8.13 41.27 18.62
N ALA A 17 -9.37 40.81 18.41
CA ALA A 17 -10.02 40.92 17.10
C ALA A 17 -10.17 42.38 16.66
N GLN A 18 -10.60 43.27 17.57
CA GLN A 18 -10.68 44.71 17.27
C GLN A 18 -9.29 45.28 16.90
N ARG A 19 -8.26 44.96 17.68
CA ARG A 19 -6.88 45.39 17.39
C ARG A 19 -6.37 44.87 16.04
N ILE A 20 -6.73 43.65 15.66
CA ILE A 20 -6.41 43.09 14.32
C ILE A 20 -7.08 43.91 13.22
N GLN A 21 -8.33 44.33 13.39
CA GLN A 21 -9.06 45.17 12.43
C GLN A 21 -8.44 46.57 12.33
N ASP A 22 -7.96 47.10 13.46
CA ASP A 22 -7.27 48.39 13.54
C ASP A 22 -5.84 48.34 12.98
N GLY A 23 -5.35 47.16 12.57
CA GLY A 23 -4.05 46.97 11.92
C GLY A 23 -2.87 46.77 12.89
N ASP A 24 -3.11 46.39 14.14
CA ASP A 24 -2.06 46.10 15.12
C ASP A 24 -1.32 44.79 14.77
N PRO A 25 -0.02 44.85 14.45
CA PRO A 25 0.75 43.66 14.06
C PRO A 25 0.98 42.68 15.21
N GLN A 26 0.85 43.11 16.47
CA GLN A 26 1.08 42.25 17.65
C GLN A 26 -0.18 41.51 18.10
N ALA A 27 -1.36 41.89 17.60
CA ALA A 27 -2.61 41.29 18.03
C ALA A 27 -2.82 39.88 17.46
N ALA A 28 -2.43 39.63 16.21
CA ALA A 28 -2.59 38.33 15.57
C ALA A 28 -1.75 37.21 16.23
N PRO A 29 -0.43 37.37 16.47
CA PRO A 29 0.36 36.35 17.17
C PRO A 29 -0.15 36.06 18.58
N LEU A 30 -0.62 37.09 19.30
CA LEU A 30 -1.15 36.94 20.65
C LEU A 30 -2.49 36.19 20.64
N LEU A 31 -3.38 36.48 19.69
CA LEU A 31 -4.64 35.76 19.53
C LEU A 31 -4.39 34.28 19.23
N LEU A 32 -3.44 33.97 18.35
CA LEU A 32 -3.10 32.57 18.04
C LEU A 32 -2.51 31.85 19.26
N SER A 33 -1.58 32.48 19.98
CA SER A 33 -0.96 31.90 21.17
C SER A 33 -1.98 31.61 22.28
N GLN A 34 -2.94 32.51 22.51
CA GLN A 34 -3.99 32.30 23.52
C GLN A 34 -4.92 31.13 23.18
N ASN A 35 -5.13 30.84 21.89
CA ASN A 35 -6.10 29.84 21.42
C ASN A 35 -5.44 28.55 20.89
N GLU A 36 -4.12 28.41 21.02
CA GLU A 36 -3.37 27.25 20.51
C GLU A 36 -3.90 25.92 21.06
N GLY A 37 -4.23 25.86 22.35
CA GLY A 37 -4.76 24.64 22.98
C GLY A 37 -6.09 24.20 22.38
N TYR A 38 -6.98 25.16 22.06
CA TYR A 38 -8.26 24.87 21.41
C TYR A 38 -8.06 24.38 19.98
N LEU A 39 -7.19 25.03 19.21
CA LEU A 39 -6.86 24.60 17.84
C LEU A 39 -6.21 23.21 17.82
N THR A 40 -5.33 22.93 18.77
CA THR A 40 -4.68 21.61 18.92
C THR A 40 -5.72 20.54 19.24
N MET A 41 -6.61 20.80 20.20
CA MET A 41 -7.71 19.88 20.56
C MET A 41 -8.59 19.55 19.34
N LEU A 42 -8.99 20.55 18.55
CA LEU A 42 -9.77 20.32 17.33
C LEU A 42 -8.99 19.53 16.28
N ALA A 43 -7.73 19.91 16.03
CA ALA A 43 -6.87 19.23 15.05
C ALA A 43 -6.68 17.75 15.40
N THR A 44 -6.38 17.42 16.67
CA THR A 44 -6.26 16.02 17.12
C THR A 44 -7.56 15.25 16.90
N SER A 45 -8.71 15.83 17.27
CA SER A 45 -10.01 15.17 17.07
C SER A 45 -10.30 14.85 15.60
N TYR A 46 -9.94 15.74 14.67
CA TYR A 46 -10.11 15.47 13.24
C TYR A 46 -9.10 14.45 12.72
N CYS A 47 -7.83 14.51 13.13
CA CYS A 47 -6.85 13.48 12.78
C CYS A 47 -7.29 12.07 13.19
N GLU A 48 -7.83 11.92 14.41
CA GLU A 48 -8.39 10.63 14.88
C GLU A 48 -9.57 10.17 14.01
N GLN A 49 -10.48 11.08 13.61
CA GLN A 49 -11.62 10.75 12.75
C GLN A 49 -11.23 10.32 11.32
N PHE A 50 -10.09 10.81 10.81
CA PHE A 50 -9.60 10.50 9.47
C PHE A 50 -8.41 9.53 9.46
N SER A 51 -8.02 8.98 10.61
CA SER A 51 -6.84 8.10 10.79
C SER A 51 -5.55 8.71 10.21
N GLN A 52 -5.35 10.01 10.44
CA GLN A 52 -4.29 10.82 9.82
C GLN A 52 -3.45 11.55 10.87
N ASP A 53 -2.75 10.78 11.70
CA ASP A 53 -1.95 11.30 12.81
C ASP A 53 -0.83 12.26 12.38
N PHE A 54 -0.43 12.24 11.11
CA PHE A 54 0.63 13.09 10.56
C PHE A 54 0.16 14.50 10.16
N LEU A 55 -1.15 14.79 10.12
CA LEU A 55 -1.69 16.08 9.64
C LEU A 55 -1.98 17.11 10.75
N VAL A 56 -1.69 16.80 12.02
CA VAL A 56 -2.07 17.66 13.16
C VAL A 56 -1.55 19.09 12.99
N ASP A 57 -0.29 19.25 12.59
CA ASP A 57 0.33 20.57 12.43
C ASP A 57 -0.24 21.35 11.24
N ASP A 58 -0.63 20.66 10.17
CA ASP A 58 -1.25 21.28 9.00
C ASP A 58 -2.68 21.73 9.32
N LEU A 59 -3.46 20.90 10.02
CA LEU A 59 -4.80 21.26 10.49
C LEU A 59 -4.77 22.45 11.45
N LYS A 60 -3.80 22.49 12.38
CA LYS A 60 -3.60 23.63 13.29
C LYS A 60 -3.35 24.92 12.50
N GLN A 61 -2.51 24.87 11.47
CA GLN A 61 -2.22 26.03 10.62
C GLN A 61 -3.46 26.54 9.87
N GLU A 62 -4.23 25.64 9.25
CA GLU A 62 -5.47 26.00 8.57
C GLU A 62 -6.52 26.58 9.52
N GLY A 63 -6.66 25.99 10.71
CA GLY A 63 -7.50 26.52 11.77
C GLY A 63 -7.07 27.90 12.25
N ALA A 64 -5.76 28.14 12.37
CA ALA A 64 -5.21 29.43 12.73
C ALA A 64 -5.52 30.51 11.67
N LEU A 65 -5.37 30.17 10.39
CA LEU A 65 -5.72 31.07 9.28
C LEU A 65 -7.21 31.42 9.29
N ALA A 66 -8.08 30.42 9.49
CA ALA A 66 -9.52 30.61 9.59
C ALA A 66 -9.91 31.48 10.78
N LEU A 67 -9.27 31.30 11.95
CA LEU A 67 -9.48 32.15 13.12
C LEU A 67 -9.10 33.61 12.84
N LEU A 68 -7.97 33.85 12.16
CA LEU A 68 -7.54 35.20 11.79
C LEU A 68 -8.49 35.85 10.78
N ASP A 69 -8.97 35.10 9.78
CA ASP A 69 -9.95 35.62 8.81
C ASP A 69 -11.29 35.95 9.50
N ALA A 70 -11.74 35.09 10.41
CA ALA A 70 -12.92 35.35 11.24
C ALA A 70 -12.73 36.59 12.13
N ALA A 71 -11.57 36.76 12.77
CA ALA A 71 -11.27 37.92 13.60
C ALA A 71 -11.31 39.25 12.81
N ARG A 72 -10.89 39.24 11.54
CA ARG A 72 -10.98 40.43 10.65
C ARG A 72 -12.41 40.85 10.33
N ARG A 73 -13.38 39.93 10.38
CA ARG A 73 -14.80 40.17 10.03
C ARG A 73 -15.72 40.19 11.24
N PHE A 74 -15.18 39.98 12.44
CA PHE A 74 -15.94 39.84 13.66
C PHE A 74 -16.55 41.17 14.12
N ASP A 75 -17.84 41.17 14.41
CA ASP A 75 -18.54 42.32 14.97
C ASP A 75 -18.93 42.05 16.44
N PRO A 76 -18.27 42.71 17.42
CA PRO A 76 -18.58 42.53 18.83
C PRO A 76 -19.98 43.01 19.23
N SER A 77 -20.60 43.90 18.45
CA SER A 77 -21.93 44.46 18.76
C SER A 77 -23.06 43.42 18.72
N MET A 78 -22.83 42.31 18.04
CA MET A 78 -23.73 41.17 17.96
C MET A 78 -23.81 40.34 19.26
N GLY A 79 -22.96 40.63 20.25
CA GLY A 79 -23.01 40.00 21.58
C GLY A 79 -22.50 38.55 21.64
N THR A 80 -22.00 38.01 20.53
CA THR A 80 -21.41 36.66 20.44
C THR A 80 -19.91 36.70 20.72
N LYS A 81 -19.37 35.71 21.45
CA LYS A 81 -17.92 35.59 21.65
C LYS A 81 -17.21 35.25 20.33
N LEU A 82 -15.96 35.72 20.16
CA LEU A 82 -15.20 35.50 18.93
C LEU A 82 -15.08 34.01 18.58
N LEU A 83 -14.71 33.17 19.56
CA LEU A 83 -14.54 31.73 19.31
C LEU A 83 -15.85 31.10 18.85
N THR A 84 -16.98 31.43 19.49
CA THR A 84 -18.29 30.90 19.09
C THR A 84 -18.65 31.26 17.65
N TYR A 85 -18.31 32.48 17.21
CA TYR A 85 -18.47 32.90 15.82
C TYR A 85 -17.51 32.18 14.87
N ALA A 86 -16.24 32.04 15.26
CA ALA A 86 -15.19 31.51 14.40
C ALA A 86 -15.17 29.97 14.30
N THR A 87 -15.72 29.24 15.28
CA THR A 87 -15.63 27.77 15.35
C THR A 87 -16.08 27.09 14.05
N SER A 88 -17.21 27.49 13.46
CA SER A 88 -17.70 26.85 12.23
C SER A 88 -16.74 27.02 11.04
N ALA A 89 -16.10 28.19 10.91
CA ALA A 89 -15.09 28.45 9.89
C ALA A 89 -13.81 27.66 10.15
N ILE A 90 -13.36 27.59 11.41
CA ILE A 90 -12.18 26.82 11.83
C ILE A 90 -12.38 25.34 11.51
N GLU A 91 -13.51 24.76 11.93
CA GLU A 91 -13.79 23.36 11.70
C GLU A 91 -13.95 23.04 10.21
N THR A 92 -14.54 23.95 9.42
CA THR A 92 -14.68 23.76 7.97
C THR A 92 -13.31 23.75 7.29
N ALA A 93 -12.43 24.72 7.62
CA ALA A 93 -11.08 24.79 7.07
C ALA A 93 -10.26 23.53 7.41
N MET A 94 -10.30 23.09 8.68
CA MET A 94 -9.63 21.86 9.10
C MET A 94 -10.18 20.62 8.37
N ARG A 95 -11.50 20.47 8.25
CA ARG A 95 -12.10 19.32 7.55
C ARG A 95 -11.79 19.32 6.06
N ASP A 96 -11.80 20.48 5.40
CA ASP A 96 -11.46 20.59 3.98
C ASP A 96 -9.95 20.34 3.75
N CYS A 97 -9.08 20.73 4.67
CA CYS A 97 -7.66 20.38 4.64
C CYS A 97 -7.45 18.86 4.80
N ALA A 98 -8.06 18.25 5.81
CA ALA A 98 -8.01 16.81 6.01
C ALA A 98 -8.52 16.05 4.76
N ALA A 99 -9.62 16.52 4.16
CA ALA A 99 -10.15 15.96 2.93
C ALA A 99 -9.15 15.99 1.76
N GLN A 100 -8.40 17.09 1.61
CA GLN A 100 -7.38 17.22 0.56
C GLN A 100 -6.14 16.37 0.84
N GLY A 101 -5.73 16.26 2.11
CA GLY A 101 -4.61 15.44 2.55
C GLY A 101 -4.89 13.93 2.62
N SER A 102 -6.16 13.52 2.48
CA SER A 102 -6.57 12.13 2.65
C SER A 102 -6.11 11.18 1.55
N PHE A 103 -5.71 11.69 0.38
CA PHE A 103 -5.30 10.86 -0.75
C PHE A 103 -4.01 11.36 -1.36
N SER A 104 -3.23 10.42 -1.92
CA SER A 104 -2.07 10.75 -2.75
C SER A 104 -2.47 11.45 -4.05
N LEU A 105 -3.74 11.38 -4.46
CA LEU A 105 -4.28 12.06 -5.64
C LEU A 105 -5.16 13.23 -5.20
N SER A 106 -4.93 14.41 -5.77
CA SER A 106 -5.79 15.58 -5.52
C SER A 106 -7.18 15.37 -6.09
N LEU A 107 -8.20 15.52 -5.24
CA LEU A 107 -9.60 15.44 -5.63
C LEU A 107 -10.29 16.79 -5.38
N PRO A 108 -11.10 17.30 -6.32
CA PRO A 108 -11.95 18.45 -6.05
C PRO A 108 -12.88 18.17 -4.86
N LEU A 109 -13.04 19.13 -3.94
CA LEU A 109 -13.84 18.97 -2.71
C LEU A 109 -15.27 18.47 -2.97
N GLY A 110 -15.92 18.97 -4.03
CA GLY A 110 -17.25 18.51 -4.43
C GLY A 110 -17.27 17.02 -4.80
N ARG A 111 -16.22 16.55 -5.50
CA ARG A 111 -16.08 15.15 -5.86
C ARG A 111 -15.77 14.28 -4.65
N TYR A 112 -14.90 14.73 -3.76
CA TYR A 112 -14.62 14.04 -2.49
C TYR A 112 -15.88 13.87 -1.64
N ARG A 113 -16.71 14.91 -1.52
CA ARG A 113 -18.00 14.84 -0.80
C ARG A 113 -18.93 13.79 -1.40
N GLN A 114 -19.06 13.73 -2.73
CA GLN A 114 -19.84 12.69 -3.41
C GLN A 114 -19.32 11.29 -3.08
N LEU A 115 -17.99 11.08 -3.16
CA LEU A 115 -17.40 9.77 -2.88
C LEU A 115 -17.54 9.37 -1.40
N ARG A 116 -17.48 10.31 -0.44
CA ARG A 116 -17.77 10.03 0.98
C ARG A 116 -19.22 9.66 1.21
N GLN A 117 -20.17 10.24 0.46
CA GLN A 117 -21.57 9.84 0.51
C GLN A 117 -21.77 8.42 -0.05
N VAL A 118 -21.07 8.07 -1.13
CA VAL A 118 -21.04 6.69 -1.66
C VAL A 118 -20.45 5.73 -0.62
N ALA A 119 -19.34 6.08 0.02
CA ALA A 119 -18.73 5.27 1.08
C ALA A 119 -19.69 5.01 2.25
N PHE A 120 -20.44 6.04 2.66
CA PHE A 120 -21.47 5.90 3.69
C PHE A 120 -22.58 4.95 3.25
N LEU A 121 -23.13 5.14 2.06
CA LEU A 121 -24.17 4.26 1.52
C LEU A 121 -23.68 2.81 1.43
N TYR A 122 -22.48 2.61 0.90
CA TYR A 122 -21.83 1.31 0.81
C TYR A 122 -21.77 0.62 2.18
N ALA A 123 -21.24 1.30 3.20
CA ALA A 123 -21.16 0.76 4.57
C ALA A 123 -22.53 0.46 5.20
N THR A 124 -23.57 1.23 4.88
CA THR A 124 -24.93 0.98 5.38
C THR A 124 -25.68 -0.13 4.64
N HIS A 125 -25.31 -0.42 3.39
CA HIS A 125 -25.96 -1.41 2.52
C HIS A 125 -25.23 -2.76 2.47
N GLU A 126 -24.02 -2.87 3.06
CA GLU A 126 -23.22 -4.11 3.11
C GLU A 126 -23.90 -5.30 3.81
N GLN A 127 -24.98 -5.09 4.58
CA GLN A 127 -25.60 -6.19 5.32
C GLN A 127 -26.65 -7.00 4.54
N GLU A 128 -27.29 -6.49 3.47
CA GLU A 128 -28.43 -7.21 2.86
C GLU A 128 -28.67 -7.02 1.33
N GLY A 129 -27.93 -6.16 0.60
CA GLY A 129 -28.31 -5.77 -0.77
C GLY A 129 -27.37 -6.21 -1.91
N ALA A 130 -27.95 -6.49 -3.08
CA ALA A 130 -27.19 -6.67 -4.33
C ALA A 130 -26.64 -5.32 -4.82
N GLU A 131 -25.61 -5.33 -5.69
CA GLU A 131 -25.01 -4.11 -6.28
C GLU A 131 -26.06 -3.17 -6.94
N GLU A 132 -27.15 -3.75 -7.45
CA GLU A 132 -28.28 -3.01 -8.03
C GLU A 132 -29.03 -2.14 -7.00
N ASP A 133 -29.15 -2.59 -5.76
CA ASP A 133 -29.80 -1.84 -4.68
C ASP A 133 -28.94 -0.64 -4.27
N LEU A 134 -27.63 -0.83 -4.21
CA LEU A 134 -26.68 0.24 -3.89
C LEU A 134 -26.65 1.32 -4.98
N LEU A 135 -26.65 0.92 -6.25
CA LEU A 135 -26.70 1.88 -7.35
C LEU A 135 -27.98 2.73 -7.29
N THR A 136 -29.12 2.09 -6.99
CA THR A 136 -30.39 2.79 -6.82
C THR A 136 -30.31 3.80 -5.67
N ALA A 137 -29.76 3.41 -4.52
CA ALA A 137 -29.57 4.30 -3.37
C ALA A 137 -28.65 5.49 -3.69
N ILE A 138 -27.57 5.27 -4.45
CA ILE A 138 -26.65 6.33 -4.90
C ILE A 138 -27.38 7.31 -5.82
N GLN A 139 -28.19 6.81 -6.76
CA GLN A 139 -28.95 7.66 -7.68
C GLN A 139 -29.96 8.54 -6.96
N GLU A 140 -30.71 7.96 -6.02
CA GLU A 140 -31.71 8.70 -5.24
C GLU A 140 -31.06 9.75 -4.34
N LYS A 141 -29.96 9.38 -3.65
CA LYS A 141 -29.31 10.26 -2.69
C LYS A 141 -28.57 11.43 -3.34
N LEU A 142 -27.95 11.19 -4.49
CA LEU A 142 -27.13 12.18 -5.20
C LEU A 142 -27.87 12.84 -6.37
N GLU A 143 -29.09 12.40 -6.66
CA GLU A 143 -29.91 12.86 -7.79
C GLU A 143 -29.16 12.74 -9.14
N VAL A 144 -28.47 11.62 -9.34
CA VAL A 144 -27.64 11.38 -10.53
C VAL A 144 -28.18 10.26 -11.42
N SER A 145 -27.78 10.25 -12.69
CA SER A 145 -28.08 9.14 -13.60
C SER A 145 -27.38 7.84 -13.18
N VAL A 146 -27.95 6.69 -13.56
CA VAL A 146 -27.36 5.35 -13.35
C VAL A 146 -25.89 5.29 -13.79
N LYS A 147 -25.56 5.89 -14.94
CA LYS A 147 -24.19 5.89 -15.48
C LYS A 147 -23.21 6.62 -14.55
N VAL A 148 -23.65 7.74 -13.98
CA VAL A 148 -22.83 8.53 -13.05
C VAL A 148 -22.72 7.84 -11.71
N ALA A 149 -23.78 7.20 -11.22
CA ALA A 149 -23.76 6.39 -10.00
C ALA A 149 -22.77 5.22 -10.12
N LYS A 150 -22.80 4.47 -11.24
CA LYS A 150 -21.81 3.39 -11.52
C LYS A 150 -20.39 3.92 -11.50
N ARG A 151 -20.13 5.01 -12.21
CA ARG A 151 -18.80 5.63 -12.25
C ARG A 151 -18.34 6.10 -10.86
N LEU A 152 -19.24 6.67 -10.07
CA LEU A 152 -18.96 7.09 -8.70
C LEU A 152 -18.62 5.89 -7.80
N LEU A 153 -19.29 4.76 -7.99
CA LEU A 153 -19.00 3.52 -7.26
C LEU A 153 -17.62 2.94 -7.66
N GLU A 154 -17.31 2.90 -8.95
CA GLU A 154 -15.98 2.50 -9.46
C GLU A 154 -14.86 3.40 -8.92
N GLU A 155 -15.07 4.72 -8.96
CA GLU A 155 -14.13 5.69 -8.39
C GLU A 155 -13.98 5.52 -6.88
N TYR A 156 -15.08 5.25 -6.16
CA TYR A 156 -15.04 4.94 -4.74
C TYR A 156 -14.17 3.72 -4.45
N HIS A 157 -14.38 2.59 -5.16
CA HIS A 157 -13.56 1.39 -4.99
C HIS A 157 -12.08 1.68 -5.23
N THR A 158 -11.78 2.44 -6.30
CA THR A 158 -10.40 2.80 -6.65
C THR A 158 -9.72 3.66 -5.58
N VAL A 159 -10.46 4.58 -4.96
CA VAL A 159 -9.91 5.61 -4.05
C VAL A 159 -9.92 5.16 -2.58
N PHE A 160 -10.97 4.48 -2.14
CA PHE A 160 -11.22 4.14 -0.74
C PHE A 160 -11.00 2.67 -0.40
N GLN A 161 -11.02 1.77 -1.38
CA GLN A 161 -10.74 0.34 -1.19
C GLN A 161 -9.36 -0.04 -1.74
N ILE A 162 -8.36 0.82 -1.49
CA ILE A 162 -6.96 0.48 -1.78
C ILE A 162 -6.52 -0.53 -0.72
N GLU A 163 -6.45 -1.81 -1.09
CA GLU A 163 -5.75 -2.80 -0.28
C GLU A 163 -4.26 -2.46 -0.28
N ALA A 164 -3.69 -2.27 0.90
CA ALA A 164 -2.24 -2.20 1.06
C ALA A 164 -1.66 -3.59 0.75
N LEU A 165 -1.21 -3.77 -0.50
CA LEU A 165 -0.67 -5.05 -0.97
C LEU A 165 0.61 -5.48 -0.19
N GLY A 166 1.25 -4.59 0.55
CA GLY A 166 2.46 -4.91 1.32
C GLY A 166 3.57 -5.44 0.39
N GLU A 167 4.19 -6.58 0.75
CA GLU A 167 5.17 -7.24 -0.12
C GLU A 167 4.56 -7.95 -1.34
N ARG A 168 3.22 -8.09 -1.42
CA ARG A 168 2.53 -8.67 -2.59
C ARG A 168 2.59 -7.78 -3.82
N VAL A 169 3.14 -6.57 -3.72
CA VAL A 169 3.53 -5.74 -4.88
C VAL A 169 4.47 -6.52 -5.81
N PHE A 170 5.28 -7.43 -5.28
CA PHE A 170 6.15 -8.30 -6.07
C PHE A 170 5.44 -9.52 -6.69
N ASP A 171 4.21 -9.80 -6.26
CA ASP A 171 3.35 -10.86 -6.82
C ASP A 171 2.43 -10.34 -7.93
N LEU A 172 2.31 -9.02 -8.08
CA LEU A 172 1.67 -8.42 -9.25
C LEU A 172 2.60 -8.60 -10.46
N GLY A 173 2.36 -9.66 -11.23
CA GLY A 173 3.01 -9.87 -12.50
C GLY A 173 2.55 -8.85 -13.52
N CYS A 174 3.28 -7.73 -13.65
CA CYS A 174 3.10 -6.78 -14.75
C CYS A 174 3.57 -7.46 -16.05
N GLY A 175 2.67 -8.17 -16.76
CA GLY A 175 2.87 -8.62 -18.15
C GLY A 175 4.27 -9.17 -18.48
N GLY A 176 4.73 -10.17 -17.73
CA GLY A 176 6.03 -10.82 -17.98
C GLY A 176 5.92 -12.05 -18.87
N ASP A 177 6.98 -12.33 -19.63
CA ASP A 177 7.18 -13.58 -20.39
C ASP A 177 6.75 -14.82 -19.55
N PRO A 178 5.76 -15.62 -20.02
CA PRO A 178 5.25 -16.76 -19.26
C PRO A 178 6.34 -17.78 -18.93
N ALA A 179 7.38 -17.90 -19.75
CA ALA A 179 8.53 -18.76 -19.46
C ALA A 179 9.30 -18.26 -18.23
N ARG A 180 9.47 -16.94 -18.07
CA ARG A 180 10.11 -16.36 -16.88
C ARG A 180 9.28 -16.51 -15.62
N ALA A 181 7.95 -16.43 -15.74
CA ALA A 181 7.05 -16.68 -14.62
C ALA A 181 7.13 -18.15 -14.17
N TYR A 182 7.08 -19.08 -15.12
CA TYR A 182 7.26 -20.52 -14.86
C TYR A 182 8.63 -20.82 -14.24
N ASP A 183 9.71 -20.23 -14.75
CA ASP A 183 11.05 -20.39 -14.19
C ASP A 183 11.15 -19.92 -12.73
N ARG A 184 10.51 -18.78 -12.38
CA ARG A 184 10.45 -18.32 -10.99
C ARG A 184 9.68 -19.29 -10.11
N PHE A 185 8.55 -19.79 -10.59
CA PHE A 185 7.75 -20.79 -9.88
C PHE A 185 8.55 -22.07 -9.62
N VAL A 186 9.12 -22.68 -10.66
CA VAL A 186 9.93 -23.90 -10.56
C VAL A 186 11.13 -23.68 -9.64
N ARG A 187 11.83 -22.54 -9.76
CA ARG A 187 12.93 -22.19 -8.86
C ARG A 187 12.50 -22.18 -7.41
N ARG A 188 11.36 -21.53 -7.09
CA ARG A 188 10.83 -21.44 -5.72
C ARG A 188 10.50 -22.83 -5.19
N THR A 189 9.77 -23.64 -5.97
CA THR A 189 9.36 -24.99 -5.60
C THR A 189 10.56 -25.90 -5.32
N LEU A 190 11.53 -25.95 -6.23
CA LEU A 190 12.73 -26.77 -6.07
C LEU A 190 13.62 -26.30 -4.92
N LEU A 191 13.66 -24.99 -4.64
CA LEU A 191 14.41 -24.45 -3.50
C LEU A 191 13.76 -24.86 -2.17
N LEU A 192 12.43 -24.82 -2.08
CA LEU A 192 11.69 -25.26 -0.89
C LEU A 192 11.87 -26.76 -0.65
N GLN A 193 11.77 -27.58 -1.69
CA GLN A 193 12.08 -29.02 -1.60
C GLN A 193 13.52 -29.25 -1.13
N ARG A 194 14.47 -28.48 -1.64
CA ARG A 194 15.88 -28.60 -1.21
C ARG A 194 16.06 -28.20 0.26
N MET A 195 15.33 -27.21 0.75
CA MET A 195 15.35 -26.84 2.16
C MET A 195 14.82 -27.99 3.03
N GLU A 196 13.76 -28.67 2.60
CA GLU A 196 13.21 -29.85 3.28
C GLU A 196 14.19 -31.03 3.32
N GLU A 197 14.93 -31.27 2.22
CA GLU A 197 15.96 -32.32 2.15
C GLU A 197 17.17 -32.06 3.06
N VAL A 198 17.57 -30.79 3.22
CA VAL A 198 18.85 -30.42 3.86
C VAL A 198 18.65 -30.08 5.35
N LEU A 199 17.55 -29.45 5.72
CA LEU A 199 17.29 -28.99 7.08
C LEU A 199 16.56 -30.05 7.88
N SER A 200 16.89 -30.16 9.18
CA SER A 200 16.06 -30.94 10.10
C SER A 200 14.66 -30.31 10.25
N PRO A 201 13.62 -31.06 10.65
CA PRO A 201 12.27 -30.52 10.81
C PRO A 201 12.21 -29.27 11.72
N ARG A 202 13.06 -29.24 12.75
CA ARG A 202 13.17 -28.09 13.68
C ARG A 202 13.81 -26.87 13.01
N GLU A 203 14.90 -27.06 12.27
CA GLU A 203 15.57 -25.98 11.52
C GLU A 203 14.68 -25.46 10.39
N LEU A 204 13.98 -26.36 9.69
CA LEU A 204 13.05 -26.02 8.63
C LEU A 204 11.91 -25.17 9.17
N ASN A 205 11.28 -25.57 10.28
CA ASN A 205 10.23 -24.79 10.93
C ASN A 205 10.74 -23.42 11.39
N LEU A 206 11.95 -23.34 11.94
CA LEU A 206 12.57 -22.05 12.29
C LEU A 206 12.70 -21.14 11.07
N VAL A 207 13.24 -21.65 9.96
CA VAL A 207 13.43 -20.85 8.74
C VAL A 207 12.08 -20.47 8.11
N ARG A 208 11.10 -21.38 8.09
CA ARG A 208 9.74 -21.10 7.59
C ARG A 208 9.04 -20.02 8.40
N CYS A 209 9.03 -20.14 9.72
CA CYS A 209 8.38 -19.16 10.59
C CYS A 209 9.08 -17.81 10.55
N TYR A 210 10.42 -17.77 10.41
CA TYR A 210 11.15 -16.50 10.27
C TYR A 210 10.89 -15.81 8.92
N LEU A 211 10.82 -16.59 7.84
CA LEU A 211 10.58 -16.06 6.48
C LEU A 211 9.08 -15.97 6.12
N GLY A 212 8.17 -16.28 7.04
CA GLY A 212 6.73 -16.27 6.79
C GLY A 212 6.22 -17.36 5.83
N ILE A 213 7.05 -18.33 5.44
CA ILE A 213 6.69 -19.35 4.45
C ILE A 213 5.65 -20.31 5.05
N GLY A 214 4.43 -20.29 4.50
CA GLY A 214 3.33 -21.16 4.94
C GLY A 214 2.69 -20.75 6.27
N GLN A 215 2.88 -19.50 6.71
CA GLN A 215 2.18 -18.93 7.86
C GLN A 215 0.85 -18.29 7.45
N PRO A 216 -0.18 -18.28 8.32
CA PRO A 216 -1.38 -17.48 8.10
C PRO A 216 -0.95 -16.00 8.04
N ASN A 217 -1.16 -15.36 6.88
CA ASN A 217 -0.73 -13.99 6.52
C ASN A 217 0.70 -13.84 5.97
N GLU A 218 1.44 -14.93 5.76
CA GLU A 218 2.82 -14.90 5.23
C GLU A 218 3.80 -14.01 6.01
N GLN A 219 3.46 -13.62 7.25
CA GLN A 219 4.31 -12.77 8.09
C GLN A 219 5.37 -13.60 8.81
N GLY A 220 6.61 -13.10 8.78
CA GLY A 220 7.73 -13.65 9.53
C GLY A 220 7.64 -13.31 11.02
N MET A 221 8.08 -14.24 11.87
CA MET A 221 8.18 -14.03 13.32
C MET A 221 9.55 -13.49 13.72
N THR A 222 9.60 -12.69 14.79
CA THR A 222 10.87 -12.19 15.34
C THR A 222 11.66 -13.31 16.02
N PHE A 223 12.98 -13.15 16.18
CA PHE A 223 13.80 -14.16 16.90
C PHE A 223 13.38 -14.34 18.36
N GLN A 224 12.78 -13.32 18.97
CA GLN A 224 12.24 -13.40 20.33
C GLN A 224 11.01 -14.31 20.39
N GLU A 225 10.05 -14.11 19.49
CA GLU A 225 8.87 -14.97 19.36
C GLU A 225 9.26 -16.41 18.98
N LEU A 226 10.21 -16.57 18.06
CA LEU A 226 10.70 -17.88 17.64
C LEU A 226 11.43 -18.61 18.78
N ALA A 227 12.16 -17.89 19.62
CA ALA A 227 12.82 -18.50 20.77
C ALA A 227 11.81 -19.08 21.75
N ILE A 228 10.70 -18.38 22.00
CA ILE A 228 9.61 -18.85 22.86
C ILE A 228 8.87 -20.01 22.19
N ARG A 229 8.44 -19.84 20.93
CA ARG A 229 7.59 -20.81 20.20
C ARG A 229 8.30 -22.13 19.89
N LEU A 230 9.60 -22.08 19.58
CA LEU A 230 10.42 -23.26 19.22
C LEU A 230 11.38 -23.68 20.35
N ASN A 231 11.22 -23.10 21.54
CA ASN A 231 11.97 -23.40 22.76
C ASN A 231 13.51 -23.36 22.56
N TYR A 232 14.02 -22.23 22.06
CA TYR A 232 15.45 -21.95 22.01
C TYR A 232 15.89 -21.18 23.26
N ASN A 233 17.18 -21.27 23.58
CA ASN A 233 17.80 -20.57 24.73
C ASN A 233 17.95 -19.06 24.45
N GLY A 234 16.80 -18.37 24.31
CA GLY A 234 16.72 -16.94 24.02
C GLY A 234 16.87 -16.58 22.53
N PRO A 235 16.68 -15.28 22.21
CA PRO A 235 16.68 -14.78 20.82
C PRO A 235 18.01 -15.01 20.11
N SER A 236 19.14 -14.83 20.79
CA SER A 236 20.48 -15.06 20.23
C SER A 236 20.71 -16.54 19.86
N GLY A 237 20.09 -17.47 20.61
CA GLY A 237 20.13 -18.90 20.31
C GLY A 237 19.36 -19.24 19.04
N ALA A 238 18.16 -18.68 18.88
CA ALA A 238 17.36 -18.82 17.67
C ALA A 238 18.06 -18.21 16.44
N GLU A 239 18.64 -17.01 16.58
CA GLU A 239 19.39 -16.37 15.49
C GLU A 239 20.61 -17.18 15.07
N LYS A 240 21.36 -17.73 16.03
CA LYS A 240 22.52 -18.60 15.75
C LYS A 240 22.10 -19.87 15.02
N ALA A 241 21.01 -20.50 15.45
CA ALA A 241 20.45 -21.68 14.79
C ALA A 241 19.98 -21.36 13.36
N TYR A 242 19.30 -20.22 13.16
CA TYR A 242 18.87 -19.74 11.85
C TYR A 242 20.07 -19.52 10.91
N LYS A 243 21.09 -18.79 11.37
CA LYS A 243 22.33 -18.56 10.59
C LYS A 243 23.03 -19.87 10.23
N ALA A 244 23.04 -20.85 11.13
CA ALA A 244 23.61 -22.18 10.86
C ALA A 244 22.79 -22.94 9.78
N ALA A 245 21.46 -22.92 9.89
CA ALA A 245 20.55 -23.53 8.90
C ALA A 245 20.75 -22.92 7.50
N ILE A 246 20.80 -21.59 7.38
CA ILE A 246 21.05 -20.91 6.10
C ILE A 246 22.42 -21.26 5.51
N ARG A 247 23.47 -21.35 6.34
CA ARG A 247 24.81 -21.80 5.89
C ARG A 247 24.76 -23.24 5.37
N LYS A 248 24.01 -24.13 6.02
CA LYS A 248 23.84 -25.52 5.61
C LYS A 248 23.17 -25.61 4.23
N VAL A 249 22.07 -24.87 4.03
CA VAL A 249 21.37 -24.79 2.75
C VAL A 249 22.30 -24.23 1.67
N ARG A 250 23.02 -23.13 1.94
CA ARG A 250 23.98 -22.56 0.97
C ARG A 250 25.08 -23.54 0.55
N LYS A 251 25.64 -24.29 1.49
CA LYS A 251 26.70 -25.29 1.19
C LYS A 251 26.20 -26.42 0.30
N GLN A 252 24.94 -26.81 0.47
CA GLN A 252 24.31 -27.92 -0.25
C GLN A 252 23.34 -27.49 -1.34
N LEU A 253 23.35 -26.19 -1.71
CA LEU A 253 22.39 -25.57 -2.62
C LEU A 253 22.47 -26.21 -4.01
N ASN A 254 23.68 -26.46 -4.50
CA ASN A 254 23.91 -26.99 -5.85
C ASN A 254 23.66 -28.51 -5.96
N GLY A 255 23.10 -29.15 -4.92
CA GLY A 255 22.73 -30.56 -4.95
C GLY A 255 21.27 -30.80 -5.36
N GLY A 256 20.92 -32.07 -5.57
CA GLY A 256 19.53 -32.51 -5.79
C GLY A 256 18.90 -32.00 -7.08
N ALA A 257 17.56 -31.89 -7.09
CA ALA A 257 16.80 -31.38 -8.23
C ALA A 257 17.10 -29.89 -8.52
N TYR A 258 17.28 -29.07 -7.48
CA TYR A 258 17.59 -27.65 -7.62
C TYR A 258 18.94 -27.41 -8.34
N GLY A 259 19.98 -28.16 -7.99
CA GLY A 259 21.28 -28.09 -8.66
C GLY A 259 21.25 -28.49 -10.14
N ARG A 260 20.45 -29.52 -10.47
CA ARG A 260 20.22 -29.94 -11.86
C ARG A 260 19.49 -28.84 -12.64
N TRP A 261 18.45 -28.26 -12.06
CA TRP A 261 17.72 -27.14 -12.67
C TRP A 261 18.62 -25.92 -12.92
N LEU A 262 19.51 -25.57 -11.97
CA LEU A 262 20.50 -24.50 -12.18
C LEU A 262 21.47 -24.80 -13.33
N SER A 263 21.91 -26.05 -13.45
CA SER A 263 22.79 -26.48 -14.54
C SER A 263 22.09 -26.38 -15.90
N ILE A 264 20.84 -26.84 -15.98
CA ILE A 264 19.99 -26.73 -17.19
C ILE A 264 19.80 -25.26 -17.57
N GLN A 265 19.43 -24.41 -16.62
CA GLN A 265 19.27 -22.96 -16.82
C GLN A 265 20.56 -22.29 -17.31
N LYS A 266 21.71 -22.70 -16.78
CA LYS A 266 23.01 -22.19 -17.24
C LYS A 266 23.30 -22.63 -18.68
N ALA A 267 22.97 -23.87 -19.04
CA ALA A 267 23.11 -24.38 -20.41
C ALA A 267 22.19 -23.64 -21.39
N ILE A 268 20.92 -23.41 -21.02
CA ILE A 268 19.95 -22.65 -21.83
C ILE A 268 20.45 -21.22 -22.07
N ARG A 269 20.91 -20.53 -21.02
CA ARG A 269 21.44 -19.16 -21.17
C ARG A 269 22.68 -19.10 -22.04
N LYS A 270 23.56 -20.10 -21.91
CA LYS A 270 24.75 -20.21 -22.77
C LYS A 270 24.34 -20.42 -24.23
N ALA A 271 23.43 -21.36 -24.50
CA ALA A 271 22.94 -21.63 -25.84
C ALA A 271 22.26 -20.41 -26.49
N ARG A 272 21.47 -19.64 -25.70
CA ARG A 272 20.89 -18.37 -26.17
C ARG A 272 21.96 -17.33 -26.50
N ALA A 273 22.96 -17.15 -25.63
CA ALA A 273 24.05 -16.23 -25.88
C ALA A 273 24.90 -16.63 -27.10
N ASP A 274 25.13 -17.92 -27.30
CA ASP A 274 25.86 -18.46 -28.46
C ASP A 274 25.04 -18.21 -29.75
N ALA A 275 23.72 -18.43 -29.72
CA ALA A 275 22.83 -18.15 -30.85
C ALA A 275 22.69 -16.65 -31.19
N GLU A 276 22.67 -15.78 -30.17
CA GLU A 276 22.68 -14.32 -30.33
C GLU A 276 24.04 -13.80 -30.83
N ALA A 277 25.14 -14.49 -30.54
CA ALA A 277 26.47 -14.15 -31.04
C ALA A 277 26.70 -14.63 -32.49
N ASP A 278 26.13 -15.78 -32.87
CA ASP A 278 26.19 -16.32 -34.24
C ASP A 278 25.27 -15.58 -35.22
N SER A 279 24.26 -14.85 -34.73
CA SER A 279 23.31 -14.10 -35.57
C SER A 279 23.88 -12.76 -36.09
N GLY A 280 25.16 -12.71 -36.45
CA GLY A 280 25.89 -11.53 -36.98
C GLY A 280 25.31 -10.83 -38.22
N TYR A 281 24.07 -11.12 -38.62
CA TYR A 281 23.25 -10.32 -39.50
C TYR A 281 22.27 -9.47 -38.70
N TYR A 282 22.48 -8.16 -38.79
CA TYR A 282 21.59 -7.09 -38.32
C TYR A 282 20.13 -7.35 -38.75
N VAL A 283 19.27 -7.78 -37.82
CA VAL A 283 17.81 -7.76 -38.02
C VAL A 283 17.31 -6.39 -37.57
N PRO A 284 16.71 -5.56 -38.46
CA PRO A 284 16.28 -4.22 -38.11
C PRO A 284 15.06 -4.25 -37.17
N PRO A 285 14.87 -3.21 -36.34
CA PRO A 285 13.90 -3.21 -35.24
C PRO A 285 12.46 -2.88 -35.71
N GLN A 286 11.96 -3.64 -36.67
CA GLN A 286 10.55 -3.69 -37.03
C GLN A 286 10.17 -5.13 -37.33
N THR A 287 9.79 -5.88 -36.31
CA THR A 287 9.12 -7.18 -36.44
C THR A 287 7.86 -6.93 -37.26
N THR A 288 7.86 -7.40 -38.50
CA THR A 288 6.65 -7.34 -39.33
C THR A 288 5.71 -8.47 -38.91
N TRP A 289 4.42 -8.33 -39.22
CA TRP A 289 3.41 -9.34 -38.91
C TRP A 289 3.74 -10.75 -39.46
N LEU A 290 4.59 -10.84 -40.49
CA LEU A 290 5.14 -12.10 -41.01
C LEU A 290 6.16 -12.75 -40.05
N ASP A 291 7.01 -11.96 -39.39
CA ASP A 291 7.99 -12.44 -38.41
C ASP A 291 7.31 -12.94 -37.13
N GLU A 292 6.22 -12.28 -36.71
CA GLU A 292 5.40 -12.77 -35.58
C GLU A 292 4.69 -14.09 -35.91
N LYS A 293 4.30 -14.29 -37.18
CA LYS A 293 3.70 -15.54 -37.64
C LYS A 293 4.74 -16.67 -37.70
N GLU A 294 5.94 -16.39 -38.18
CA GLU A 294 7.05 -17.36 -38.18
C GLU A 294 7.48 -17.76 -36.76
N LEU A 295 7.53 -16.80 -35.83
CA LEU A 295 7.79 -17.07 -34.42
C LEU A 295 6.65 -17.88 -33.77
N ALA A 296 5.40 -17.62 -34.13
CA ALA A 296 4.26 -18.41 -33.67
C ALA A 296 4.30 -19.84 -34.22
N GLU A 297 4.67 -20.02 -35.49
CA GLU A 297 4.85 -21.34 -36.11
C GLU A 297 6.03 -22.11 -35.48
N GLN A 298 7.16 -21.45 -35.21
CA GLN A 298 8.28 -22.03 -34.48
C GLN A 298 7.89 -22.43 -33.05
N PHE A 299 7.17 -21.57 -32.34
CA PHE A 299 6.68 -21.88 -31.00
C PHE A 299 5.74 -23.09 -31.00
N LEU A 300 4.84 -23.20 -31.99
CA LEU A 300 3.96 -24.36 -32.15
C LEU A 300 4.75 -25.64 -32.45
N CYS A 301 5.80 -25.56 -33.27
CA CYS A 301 6.69 -26.70 -33.53
C CYS A 301 7.49 -27.13 -32.29
N GLU A 302 7.95 -26.18 -31.46
CA GLU A 302 8.63 -26.49 -30.19
C GLU A 302 7.67 -27.13 -29.18
N VAL A 303 6.44 -26.61 -29.06
CA VAL A 303 5.41 -27.18 -28.17
C VAL A 303 5.03 -28.59 -28.64
N ALA A 304 4.85 -28.82 -29.93
CA ALA A 304 4.58 -30.15 -30.47
C ALA A 304 5.74 -31.12 -30.21
N SER A 305 6.98 -30.66 -30.33
CA SER A 305 8.17 -31.45 -30.01
C SER A 305 8.27 -31.78 -28.53
N LEU A 306 7.93 -30.84 -27.65
CA LEU A 306 7.92 -31.05 -26.19
C LEU A 306 6.79 -31.99 -25.74
N ILE A 307 5.62 -31.91 -26.36
CA ILE A 307 4.52 -32.86 -26.13
C ILE A 307 4.97 -34.27 -26.53
N HIS A 308 5.58 -34.42 -27.71
CA HIS A 308 6.07 -35.71 -28.17
C HIS A 308 7.17 -36.28 -27.27
N VAL A 309 8.08 -35.44 -26.79
CA VAL A 309 9.10 -35.84 -25.81
C VAL A 309 8.45 -36.26 -24.49
N HIS A 310 7.42 -35.54 -24.04
CA HIS A 310 6.68 -35.89 -22.83
C HIS A 310 5.92 -37.22 -22.96
N GLU A 311 5.33 -37.49 -24.12
CA GLU A 311 4.68 -38.77 -24.43
C GLU A 311 5.68 -39.92 -24.44
N ILE A 312 6.84 -39.76 -25.09
CA ILE A 312 7.93 -40.75 -25.08
C ILE A 312 8.38 -41.07 -23.64
N PHE A 313 8.52 -40.05 -22.79
CA PHE A 313 8.91 -40.26 -21.39
C PHE A 313 7.78 -40.84 -20.53
N SER A 314 6.52 -40.60 -20.89
CA SER A 314 5.34 -41.17 -20.20
C SER A 314 5.13 -42.64 -20.57
N ASP A 315 5.31 -43.01 -21.84
CA ASP A 315 5.25 -44.40 -22.31
C ASP A 315 6.41 -45.25 -21.77
N ALA A 316 7.61 -44.65 -21.64
CA ALA A 316 8.76 -45.30 -21.02
C ALA A 316 8.59 -45.55 -19.50
N LEU A 317 7.66 -44.84 -18.85
CA LEU A 317 7.29 -45.06 -17.45
C LEU A 317 6.16 -46.08 -17.29
N GLY A 318 5.26 -46.21 -18.28
CA GLY A 318 4.21 -47.24 -18.30
C GLY A 318 4.73 -48.67 -18.52
N GLN A 319 5.79 -48.84 -19.30
CA GLN A 319 6.40 -50.16 -19.58
C GLN A 319 7.30 -50.73 -18.45
N LYS A 320 7.45 -50.02 -17.33
CA LYS A 320 8.20 -50.50 -16.15
C LYS A 320 7.32 -51.02 -15.02
N THR A 321 6.00 -51.10 -15.23
CA THR A 321 5.00 -51.53 -14.24
C THR A 321 4.19 -52.77 -14.65
N GLU A 322 4.69 -53.56 -15.60
CA GLU A 322 4.32 -54.98 -15.80
C GLU A 322 5.54 -55.87 -15.56
#